data_AF-A0A919CU66-F1
#
_entry.id   AF-A0A919CU66-F1
#
_cell.length_a   1.000
_cell.length_b   1.000
_cell.length_c   1.000
_cell.angle_alpha   90.00
_cell.angle_beta   90.00
_cell.angle_gamma   90.00
#
_symmetry.space_group_name_H-M   'P 1'
#
loop_
_entity.id
_entity.type
_entity.pdbx_description
1 polymer ?
#
loop_
_entity_poly.entity_id
_entity_poly.type
_entity_poly.pdbx_seq_one_letter_code
_entity_poly.pdbx_strand_id
1 'polypeptide(L)'
;MATLTDDAPLVVGVTSLATLLLGGAALAGALTGHRTPAGAARGAHPLVQGASDTAQALGSWLVGLGFVLLVTWGRRAYKDASARRTIGILWDVGTFWPRAAHPFAPPCYAERAVPDLTWRMATWTRATGGRLVLSGHSQGSVLAAAAAWQLTPAVRRRVALLTYGSPLTRLYGRWFPAHFGPAALGALHRDVDCWRNLYRLTDPIGGPVAPPGDSGAAVDRAPLKDPLAYGRTARHPLPAPILGHSDYQADPAFAEERARLLARLHPDLPTPRRGRSLPGGAQGSAGRSSA
;
A
#
# COMPACT_ATOMS: atom_id res chain seq x y z
N MET A 1 -9.65 13.37 -7.07
CA MET A 1 -9.49 12.17 -6.21
C MET A 1 -8.07 12.08 -5.64
N ALA A 2 -6.99 12.14 -6.42
CA ALA A 2 -5.62 12.03 -5.89
C ALA A 2 -5.23 13.09 -4.83
N THR A 3 -5.73 14.32 -4.96
CA THR A 3 -5.48 15.42 -4.01
C THR A 3 -6.21 15.26 -2.67
N LEU A 4 -7.34 14.54 -2.62
CA LEU A 4 -8.08 14.31 -1.37
C LEU A 4 -7.28 13.44 -0.39
N THR A 5 -6.48 12.51 -0.91
CA THR A 5 -5.58 11.68 -0.11
C THR A 5 -4.37 12.46 0.40
N ASP A 6 -4.08 13.63 -0.19
CA ASP A 6 -2.90 14.43 0.12
C ASP A 6 -3.04 15.21 1.43
N ASP A 7 -4.23 15.73 1.74
CA ASP A 7 -4.51 16.51 2.96
C ASP A 7 -5.03 15.66 4.13
N ALA A 8 -5.29 14.38 3.90
CA ALA A 8 -5.91 13.49 4.88
C ALA A 8 -5.19 13.44 6.24
N PRO A 9 -3.84 13.38 6.35
CA PRO A 9 -3.16 13.31 7.64
C PRO A 9 -3.39 14.55 8.51
N LEU A 10 -3.37 15.74 7.91
CA LEU A 10 -3.59 16.99 8.63
C LEU A 10 -5.03 17.07 9.13
N VAL A 11 -6.00 16.79 8.26
CA VAL A 11 -7.42 16.80 8.60
C VAL A 11 -7.70 15.81 9.73
N VAL A 12 -7.17 14.58 9.64
CA VAL A 12 -7.33 13.56 10.69
C VAL A 12 -6.64 13.97 11.98
N GLY A 13 -5.45 14.56 11.93
CA GLY A 13 -4.72 15.02 13.11
C GLY A 13 -5.47 16.11 13.88
N VAL A 14 -5.93 17.15 13.16
CA VAL A 14 -6.70 18.26 13.75
C VAL A 14 -8.04 17.78 14.30
N THR A 15 -8.79 16.96 13.53
CA THR A 15 -10.09 16.45 13.99
C THR A 15 -9.95 15.50 15.17
N SER A 16 -8.92 14.64 15.19
CA SER A 16 -8.65 13.74 16.32
C SER A 16 -8.28 14.52 17.59
N LEU A 17 -7.39 15.51 17.49
CA LEU A 17 -7.01 16.35 18.63
C LEU A 17 -8.22 17.11 19.19
N ALA A 18 -9.00 17.75 18.32
CA ALA A 18 -10.21 18.47 18.74
C ALA A 18 -11.21 17.52 19.41
N THR A 19 -11.42 16.33 18.86
CA THR A 19 -12.33 15.32 19.43
C THR A 19 -11.85 14.82 20.79
N LEU A 20 -10.54 14.56 20.94
CA LEU A 20 -9.94 14.12 22.20
C LEU A 20 -10.07 15.19 23.29
N LEU A 21 -9.78 16.45 22.95
CA LEU A 21 -9.89 17.56 23.90
C LEU A 21 -11.35 17.80 24.32
N LEU A 22 -12.27 17.87 23.37
CA LEU A 22 -13.70 18.09 23.64
C LEU A 22 -14.32 16.91 24.38
N GLY A 23 -14.01 15.67 23.97
CA GLY A 23 -14.47 14.46 24.62
C GLY A 23 -13.90 14.30 26.03
N GLY A 24 -12.61 14.58 26.20
CA GLY A 24 -11.94 14.56 27.51
C GLY A 24 -12.52 15.60 28.46
N ALA A 25 -12.75 16.83 27.99
CA ALA A 25 -13.39 17.88 28.78
C ALA A 25 -14.84 17.51 29.16
N ALA A 26 -15.61 16.96 28.21
CA ALA A 26 -16.98 16.49 28.45
C ALA A 26 -17.01 15.35 29.48
N LEU A 27 -16.08 14.39 29.40
CA LEU A 27 -15.98 13.27 30.33
C LEU A 27 -15.56 13.76 31.73
N ALA A 28 -14.53 14.59 31.83
CA ALA A 28 -14.09 15.17 33.09
C ALA A 28 -15.20 16.00 33.75
N GLY A 29 -15.92 16.81 32.97
CA GLY A 29 -17.08 17.57 33.43
C GLY A 29 -18.23 16.68 33.91
N ALA A 30 -18.49 15.57 33.22
CA ALA A 30 -19.51 14.60 33.63
C ALA A 30 -19.13 13.85 34.91
N LEU A 31 -17.86 13.48 35.07
CA LEU A 31 -17.36 12.79 36.26
C LEU A 31 -17.33 13.68 37.50
N THR A 32 -17.07 14.98 37.33
CA THR A 32 -16.99 15.95 38.44
C THR A 32 -18.34 16.59 38.77
N GLY A 33 -19.13 16.93 37.76
CA GLY A 33 -20.38 17.69 37.90
C GLY A 33 -21.66 16.85 37.78
N HIS A 34 -21.56 15.55 37.47
CA HIS A 34 -22.68 14.64 37.23
C HIS A 34 -23.71 15.16 36.19
N ARG A 35 -23.24 15.97 35.25
CA ARG A 35 -24.06 16.57 34.18
C ARG A 35 -23.44 16.27 32.83
N THR A 36 -24.29 15.97 31.85
CA THR A 36 -23.83 15.89 30.45
C THR A 36 -23.47 17.28 29.93
N PRO A 37 -22.76 17.41 28.79
CA PRO A 37 -22.47 18.71 28.19
C PRO A 37 -23.73 19.58 28.00
N ALA A 38 -24.81 19.00 27.46
CA ALA A 38 -26.11 19.66 27.37
C ALA A 38 -26.67 20.07 28.74
N GLY A 39 -26.51 19.20 29.75
CA GLY A 39 -26.92 19.48 31.13
C GLY A 39 -26.13 20.60 31.79
N ALA A 40 -24.85 20.76 31.44
CA ALA A 40 -23.99 21.84 31.94
C ALA A 40 -24.24 23.17 31.23
N ALA A 41 -24.66 23.14 29.96
CA ALA A 41 -25.00 24.33 29.17
C ALA A 41 -26.40 24.89 29.45
N ARG A 42 -27.21 24.24 30.29
CA ARG A 42 -28.55 24.74 30.67
C ARG A 42 -28.44 26.09 31.38
N GLY A 43 -29.10 27.10 30.81
CA GLY A 43 -29.07 28.48 31.32
C GLY A 43 -27.92 29.34 30.78
N ALA A 44 -27.08 28.78 29.88
CA ALA A 44 -26.13 29.57 29.12
C ALA A 44 -26.83 30.36 27.98
N HIS A 45 -26.06 31.13 27.22
CA HIS A 45 -26.55 31.83 26.04
C HIS A 45 -27.24 30.85 25.06
N PRO A 46 -28.40 31.18 24.45
CA PRO A 46 -29.19 30.25 23.63
C PRO A 46 -28.39 29.55 22.52
N LEU A 47 -27.43 30.25 21.92
CA LEU A 47 -26.53 29.66 20.92
C LEU A 47 -25.65 28.54 21.49
N VAL A 48 -25.10 28.73 22.70
CA VAL A 48 -24.22 27.75 23.36
C VAL A 48 -25.03 26.53 23.78
N GLN A 49 -26.22 26.74 24.33
CA GLN A 49 -27.12 25.66 24.71
C GLN A 49 -27.55 24.86 23.46
N GLY A 50 -28.03 25.52 22.41
CA GLY A 50 -28.44 24.86 21.18
C GLY A 50 -27.30 24.10 20.48
N ALA A 51 -26.09 24.66 20.47
CA ALA A 51 -24.91 23.98 19.94
C ALA A 51 -24.55 22.72 20.74
N SER A 52 -24.59 22.80 22.08
CA SER A 52 -24.31 21.66 22.95
C SER A 52 -25.35 20.54 22.81
N ASP A 53 -26.64 20.91 22.72
CA ASP A 53 -27.74 19.96 22.53
C ASP A 53 -27.61 19.24 21.19
N THR A 54 -27.34 20.00 20.12
CA THR A 54 -27.17 19.47 18.77
C THR A 54 -25.94 18.56 18.68
N ALA A 55 -24.80 18.98 19.23
CA ALA A 55 -23.57 18.18 19.23
C ALA A 55 -23.75 16.88 20.02
N GLN A 56 -24.40 16.92 21.18
CA GLN A 56 -24.69 15.72 21.98
C GLN A 56 -25.62 14.77 21.23
N ALA A 57 -26.70 15.27 20.64
CA ALA A 57 -27.66 14.45 19.89
C ALA A 57 -27.01 13.81 18.65
N LEU A 58 -26.27 14.59 17.85
CA LEU A 58 -25.51 14.08 16.71
C LEU A 58 -24.50 13.02 17.15
N GLY A 59 -23.76 13.27 18.22
CA GLY A 59 -22.82 12.31 18.79
C GLY A 59 -23.49 10.98 19.16
N SER A 60 -24.65 11.03 19.85
CA SER A 60 -25.41 9.83 20.19
C SER A 60 -25.90 9.06 18.97
N TRP A 61 -26.42 9.75 17.95
CA TRP A 61 -26.83 9.11 16.69
C TRP A 61 -25.66 8.49 15.94
N LEU A 62 -24.51 9.17 15.87
CA LEU A 62 -23.31 8.65 15.23
C LEU A 62 -22.75 7.42 15.94
N VAL A 63 -22.80 7.37 17.28
CA VAL A 63 -22.41 6.17 18.05
C VAL A 63 -23.35 5.01 17.74
N GLY A 64 -24.67 5.25 17.74
CA GLY A 64 -25.65 4.23 17.39
C GLY A 64 -25.47 3.69 15.96
N LEU A 65 -25.32 4.59 14.99
CA LEU A 65 -25.04 4.24 13.60
C LEU A 65 -23.71 3.47 13.47
N GLY A 66 -22.66 3.92 14.16
CA GLY A 66 -21.36 3.26 14.19
C GLY A 66 -21.44 1.83 14.72
N PHE A 67 -22.23 1.60 15.78
CA PHE A 67 -22.47 0.26 16.30
C PHE A 67 -23.19 -0.65 15.29
N VAL A 68 -24.23 -0.13 14.63
CA VAL A 68 -24.95 -0.87 13.57
C VAL A 68 -24.02 -1.19 12.41
N LEU A 69 -23.19 -0.23 11.97
CA LEU A 69 -22.20 -0.43 10.91
C LEU A 69 -21.17 -1.49 11.32
N LEU A 70 -20.65 -1.43 12.54
CA LEU A 70 -19.68 -2.40 13.04
C LEU A 70 -20.25 -3.82 13.05
N VAL A 71 -21.48 -4.00 13.55
CA VAL A 71 -22.15 -5.30 13.58
C VAL A 71 -22.46 -5.81 12.16
N THR A 72 -22.99 -4.95 11.29
CA THR A 72 -23.35 -5.34 9.92
C THR A 72 -22.11 -5.68 9.09
N TRP A 73 -21.06 -4.87 9.16
CA TRP A 73 -19.79 -5.14 8.48
C TRP A 73 -19.06 -6.35 9.08
N GLY A 74 -19.07 -6.54 10.40
CA GLY A 74 -18.53 -7.74 11.04
C GLY A 74 -19.23 -9.02 10.56
N ARG A 75 -20.56 -9.00 10.49
CA ARG A 75 -21.35 -10.12 9.94
C ARG A 75 -21.03 -10.34 8.45
N ARG A 76 -20.86 -9.27 7.68
CA ARG A 76 -20.56 -9.35 6.25
C ARG A 76 -19.15 -9.87 5.99
N ALA A 77 -18.17 -9.49 6.80
CA ALA A 77 -16.80 -10.01 6.75
C ALA A 77 -16.74 -11.53 6.95
N TYR A 78 -17.64 -12.06 7.80
CA TYR A 78 -17.74 -13.50 8.04
C TYR A 78 -18.35 -14.26 6.86
N LYS A 79 -19.26 -13.64 6.10
CA LYS A 79 -20.05 -14.31 5.06
C LYS A 79 -19.54 -14.08 3.63
N ASP A 80 -18.96 -12.91 3.34
CA ASP A 80 -18.57 -12.50 1.99
C ASP A 80 -17.04 -12.45 1.84
N ALA A 81 -16.50 -13.22 0.89
CA ALA A 81 -15.06 -13.23 0.59
C ALA A 81 -14.55 -11.87 0.04
N SER A 82 -15.39 -11.13 -0.69
CA SER A 82 -15.05 -9.79 -1.20
C SER A 82 -15.01 -8.74 -0.10
N ALA A 83 -15.99 -8.73 0.82
CA ALA A 83 -16.00 -7.84 1.98
C ALA A 83 -14.82 -8.12 2.92
N ARG A 84 -14.49 -9.40 3.13
CA ARG A 84 -13.29 -9.82 3.87
C ARG A 84 -12.00 -9.32 3.22
N ARG A 85 -11.90 -9.32 1.89
CA ARG A 85 -10.75 -8.76 1.16
C ARG A 85 -10.62 -7.25 1.39
N THR A 86 -11.71 -6.50 1.36
CA THR A 86 -11.68 -5.04 1.60
C THR A 86 -11.26 -4.69 3.03
N ILE A 87 -11.82 -5.38 4.02
CA ILE A 87 -11.42 -5.23 5.43
C ILE A 87 -9.96 -5.67 5.62
N GLY A 88 -9.57 -6.75 4.93
CA GLY A 88 -8.20 -7.24 4.86
C GLY A 88 -7.22 -6.16 4.44
N ILE A 89 -7.52 -5.35 3.42
CA ILE A 89 -6.62 -4.26 2.96
C ILE A 89 -6.40 -3.20 4.06
N LEU A 90 -7.47 -2.77 4.75
CA LEU A 90 -7.32 -1.80 5.86
C LEU A 90 -6.50 -2.41 7.00
N TRP A 91 -6.73 -3.68 7.26
CA TRP A 91 -6.02 -4.45 8.27
C TRP A 91 -4.58 -4.79 7.88
N ASP A 92 -4.27 -4.94 6.59
CA ASP A 92 -2.92 -5.17 6.03
C ASP A 92 -2.02 -3.96 6.25
N VAL A 93 -2.59 -2.75 6.29
CA VAL A 93 -1.86 -1.52 6.65
C VAL A 93 -1.56 -1.50 8.14
N GLY A 94 -2.54 -1.83 8.98
CA GLY A 94 -2.36 -1.89 10.44
C GLY A 94 -1.39 -3.00 10.87
N THR A 95 -1.50 -4.17 10.26
CA THR A 95 -0.64 -5.35 10.48
C THR A 95 0.63 -5.34 9.64
N PHE A 96 1.00 -4.22 9.02
CA PHE A 96 2.37 -4.07 8.55
C PHE A 96 3.34 -3.90 9.75
N TRP A 97 2.90 -3.23 10.81
CA TRP A 97 3.73 -2.89 11.96
C TRP A 97 3.87 -4.05 12.95
N PRO A 98 5.05 -4.22 13.60
CA PRO A 98 5.28 -5.29 14.57
C PRO A 98 4.25 -5.30 15.69
N ARG A 99 3.92 -6.48 16.24
CA ARG A 99 3.07 -6.58 17.44
C ARG A 99 3.57 -5.77 18.64
N ALA A 100 4.85 -5.45 18.68
CA ALA A 100 5.44 -4.56 19.69
C ALA A 100 4.79 -3.17 19.71
N ALA A 101 4.19 -2.72 18.61
CA ALA A 101 3.47 -1.45 18.52
C ALA A 101 2.01 -1.56 19.01
N HIS A 102 1.39 -2.75 19.04
CA HIS A 102 0.08 -2.99 19.68
C HIS A 102 -0.22 -4.49 19.91
N PRO A 103 -0.57 -4.93 21.13
CA PRO A 103 -0.67 -6.34 21.52
C PRO A 103 -1.80 -7.14 20.83
N PHE A 104 -2.81 -6.46 20.27
CA PHE A 104 -3.92 -7.09 19.54
C PHE A 104 -3.73 -7.13 18.01
N ALA A 105 -2.57 -6.73 17.50
CA ALA A 105 -2.26 -6.88 16.08
C ALA A 105 -2.06 -8.38 15.75
N PRO A 106 -2.77 -8.92 14.76
CA PRO A 106 -2.53 -10.29 14.27
C PRO A 106 -1.18 -10.37 13.55
N PRO A 107 -0.71 -11.59 13.21
CA PRO A 107 0.63 -11.81 12.68
C PRO A 107 0.95 -10.86 11.54
N CYS A 108 1.91 -9.98 11.77
CA CYS A 108 2.17 -8.86 10.88
C CYS A 108 3.05 -9.30 9.69
N TYR A 109 2.97 -8.58 8.57
CA TYR A 109 3.85 -8.86 7.43
C TYR A 109 5.34 -8.80 7.81
N ALA A 110 5.70 -7.93 8.76
CA ALA A 110 7.05 -7.80 9.28
C ALA A 110 7.52 -9.03 10.09
N GLU A 111 6.62 -9.82 10.66
CA GLU A 111 6.94 -11.03 11.44
C GLU A 111 7.09 -12.28 10.58
N ARG A 112 6.51 -12.30 9.36
CA ARG A 112 6.53 -13.48 8.49
C ARG A 112 6.98 -13.19 7.06
N ALA A 113 6.24 -12.37 6.32
CA ALA A 113 6.50 -12.17 4.90
C ALA A 113 7.82 -11.47 4.61
N VAL A 114 8.19 -10.46 5.40
CA VAL A 114 9.44 -9.71 5.21
C VAL A 114 10.66 -10.59 5.56
N PRO A 115 10.71 -11.30 6.71
CA PRO A 115 11.78 -12.26 6.98
C PRO A 115 11.88 -13.38 5.95
N ASP A 116 10.75 -13.98 5.53
CA ASP A 116 10.74 -15.06 4.55
C ASP A 116 11.26 -14.58 3.18
N LEU A 117 10.85 -13.39 2.74
CA LEU A 117 11.32 -12.78 1.49
C LEU A 117 12.81 -12.45 1.57
N THR A 118 13.26 -11.88 2.68
CA THR A 118 14.68 -11.57 2.94
C THR A 118 15.53 -12.85 2.93
N TRP A 119 15.07 -13.89 3.65
CA TRP A 119 15.73 -15.19 3.72
C TRP A 119 15.86 -15.83 2.34
N ARG A 120 14.76 -15.82 1.55
CA ARG A 120 14.75 -16.38 0.21
C ARG A 120 15.73 -15.65 -0.71
N MET A 121 15.73 -14.32 -0.71
CA MET A 121 16.65 -13.53 -1.51
C MET A 121 18.11 -13.77 -1.10
N ALA A 122 18.40 -13.76 0.19
CA ALA A 122 19.75 -13.96 0.71
C ALA A 122 20.29 -15.36 0.43
N THR A 123 19.47 -16.39 0.64
CA THR A 123 19.85 -17.79 0.43
C THR A 123 20.05 -18.08 -1.05
N TRP A 124 19.14 -17.62 -1.91
CA TRP A 124 19.26 -17.80 -3.36
C TRP A 124 20.49 -17.08 -3.91
N THR A 125 20.74 -15.84 -3.49
CA THR A 125 21.90 -15.06 -3.91
C THR A 125 23.21 -15.70 -3.45
N ARG A 126 23.25 -16.26 -2.24
CA ARG A 126 24.41 -16.97 -1.71
C ARG A 126 24.68 -18.27 -2.47
N ALA A 127 23.63 -19.03 -2.79
CA ALA A 127 23.75 -20.32 -3.46
C ALA A 127 24.12 -20.17 -4.96
N THR A 128 23.64 -19.12 -5.62
CA THR A 128 23.79 -18.96 -7.08
C THR A 128 24.83 -17.92 -7.48
N GLY A 129 25.19 -17.00 -6.57
CA GLY A 129 25.91 -15.78 -6.93
C GLY A 129 25.12 -14.86 -7.87
N GLY A 130 23.82 -15.13 -8.08
CA GLY A 130 22.98 -14.44 -9.04
C GLY A 130 22.56 -13.04 -8.59
N ARG A 131 21.82 -12.38 -9.48
CA ARG A 131 21.17 -11.09 -9.25
C ARG A 131 19.68 -11.25 -9.57
N LEU A 132 18.82 -10.49 -8.89
CA LEU A 132 17.37 -10.65 -8.99
C LEU A 132 16.64 -9.32 -9.11
N VAL A 133 15.49 -9.34 -9.79
CA VAL A 133 14.52 -8.23 -9.79
C VAL A 133 13.38 -8.59 -8.85
N LEU A 134 13.18 -7.77 -7.81
CA LEU A 134 12.06 -7.86 -6.89
C LEU A 134 10.94 -6.92 -7.36
N SER A 135 9.81 -7.52 -7.72
CA SER A 135 8.64 -6.81 -8.26
C SER A 135 7.55 -6.70 -7.19
N GLY A 136 7.06 -5.48 -6.94
CA GLY A 136 6.08 -5.19 -5.89
C GLY A 136 4.95 -4.26 -6.36
N HIS A 137 3.72 -4.79 -6.43
CA HIS A 137 2.51 -4.01 -6.65
C HIS A 137 1.94 -3.52 -5.33
N SER A 138 1.49 -2.27 -5.24
CA SER A 138 0.70 -1.80 -4.09
C SER A 138 1.40 -2.11 -2.76
N GLN A 139 0.75 -2.84 -1.85
CA GLN A 139 1.34 -3.32 -0.60
C GLN A 139 2.64 -4.13 -0.79
N GLY A 140 2.74 -4.90 -1.87
CA GLY A 140 3.96 -5.62 -2.23
C GLY A 140 5.17 -4.71 -2.46
N SER A 141 4.96 -3.44 -2.85
CA SER A 141 6.07 -2.47 -2.93
C SER A 141 6.60 -2.07 -1.55
N VAL A 142 5.73 -2.02 -0.54
CA VAL A 142 6.10 -1.75 0.87
C VAL A 142 6.88 -2.93 1.43
N LEU A 143 6.41 -4.15 1.18
CA LEU A 143 7.11 -5.37 1.57
C LEU A 143 8.46 -5.51 0.87
N ALA A 144 8.55 -5.13 -0.41
CA ALA A 144 9.78 -5.15 -1.17
C ALA A 144 10.82 -4.17 -0.60
N ALA A 145 10.41 -2.94 -0.28
CA ALA A 145 11.27 -1.96 0.38
C ALA A 145 11.75 -2.45 1.75
N ALA A 146 10.82 -2.96 2.57
CA ALA A 146 11.13 -3.50 3.90
C ALA A 146 12.12 -4.68 3.84
N ALA A 147 11.93 -5.61 2.91
CA ALA A 147 12.83 -6.75 2.75
C ALA A 147 14.21 -6.30 2.23
N ALA A 148 14.26 -5.33 1.31
CA ALA A 148 15.52 -4.78 0.83
C ALA A 148 16.34 -4.13 1.95
N TRP A 149 15.70 -3.42 2.89
CA TRP A 149 16.38 -2.86 4.07
C TRP A 149 16.94 -3.92 5.03
N GLN A 150 16.35 -5.12 5.09
CA GLN A 150 16.86 -6.20 5.94
C GLN A 150 18.01 -7.00 5.30
N LEU A 151 18.27 -6.82 4.00
CA LEU A 151 19.41 -7.44 3.34
C LEU A 151 20.74 -6.81 3.77
N THR A 152 21.79 -7.63 3.85
CA THR A 152 23.16 -7.12 4.00
C THR A 152 23.58 -6.30 2.78
N PRO A 153 24.50 -5.33 2.91
CA PRO A 153 24.92 -4.49 1.79
C PRO A 153 25.41 -5.27 0.57
N ALA A 154 26.07 -6.42 0.78
CA ALA A 154 26.56 -7.28 -0.31
C ALA A 154 25.44 -7.94 -1.11
N VAL A 155 24.34 -8.34 -0.45
CA VAL A 155 23.17 -8.94 -1.13
C VAL A 155 22.28 -7.85 -1.72
N ARG A 156 22.09 -6.74 -1.00
CA ARG A 156 21.24 -5.62 -1.44
C ARG A 156 21.70 -5.02 -2.78
N ARG A 157 23.02 -4.91 -3.00
CA ARG A 157 23.62 -4.49 -4.29
C ARG A 157 23.43 -5.48 -5.44
N ARG A 158 22.79 -6.63 -5.22
CA ARG A 158 22.47 -7.62 -6.25
C ARG A 158 20.97 -7.66 -6.57
N VAL A 159 20.20 -6.78 -5.93
CA VAL A 159 18.75 -6.67 -6.07
C VAL A 159 18.40 -5.40 -6.83
N ALA A 160 17.57 -5.56 -7.86
CA ALA A 160 16.86 -4.47 -8.49
C ALA A 160 15.41 -4.43 -7.99
N LEU A 161 14.85 -3.23 -7.82
CA LEU A 161 13.46 -3.04 -7.41
C LEU A 161 12.60 -2.59 -8.61
N LEU A 162 11.44 -3.23 -8.79
CA LEU A 162 10.39 -2.79 -9.70
C LEU A 162 9.09 -2.60 -8.91
N THR A 163 8.78 -1.36 -8.55
CA THR A 163 7.55 -1.01 -7.82
C THR A 163 6.51 -0.44 -8.75
N TYR A 164 5.23 -0.64 -8.45
CA TYR A 164 4.15 -0.08 -9.28
C TYR A 164 2.84 0.02 -8.51
N GLY A 165 2.06 1.05 -8.81
CA GLY A 165 0.94 1.45 -7.96
C GLY A 165 1.39 1.64 -6.50
N SER A 166 2.59 2.19 -6.28
CA SER A 166 3.25 2.15 -4.98
C SER A 166 2.70 3.19 -4.00
N PRO A 167 2.18 2.79 -2.81
CA PRO A 167 1.75 3.71 -1.77
C PRO A 167 2.90 4.21 -0.87
N LEU A 168 4.17 3.91 -1.22
CA LEU A 168 5.35 4.19 -0.38
C LEU A 168 5.40 5.65 0.07
N THR A 169 5.24 6.60 -0.84
CA THR A 169 5.32 8.03 -0.50
C THR A 169 3.94 8.59 -0.18
N ARG A 170 2.94 8.30 -1.02
CA ARG A 170 1.59 8.89 -0.93
C ARG A 170 0.86 8.51 0.36
N LEU A 171 1.04 7.28 0.86
CA LEU A 171 0.41 6.79 2.08
C LEU A 171 1.46 6.60 3.18
N TYR A 172 2.38 5.66 3.00
CA TYR A 172 3.30 5.25 4.07
C TYR A 172 4.24 6.37 4.50
N GLY A 173 4.81 7.13 3.56
CA GLY A 173 5.74 8.23 3.86
C GLY A 173 5.09 9.40 4.57
N ARG A 174 3.76 9.58 4.42
CA ARG A 174 3.02 10.63 5.13
C ARG A 174 2.63 10.24 6.54
N TRP A 175 2.12 9.03 6.72
CA TRP A 175 1.69 8.53 8.03
C TRP A 175 2.86 8.04 8.89
N PHE A 176 3.95 7.61 8.26
CA PHE A 176 5.13 7.03 8.91
C PHE A 176 6.45 7.58 8.33
N PRO A 177 6.68 8.90 8.35
CA PRO A 177 7.81 9.55 7.70
C PRO A 177 9.18 9.09 8.22
N ALA A 178 9.25 8.62 9.48
CA ALA A 178 10.50 8.07 10.02
C ALA A 178 10.98 6.80 9.29
N HIS A 179 10.06 6.04 8.67
CA HIS A 179 10.36 4.76 8.02
C HIS A 179 10.31 4.87 6.50
N PHE A 180 9.34 5.62 5.97
CA PHE A 180 9.09 5.75 4.53
C PHE A 180 9.22 7.19 4.02
N GLY A 181 9.85 8.07 4.80
CA GLY A 181 10.07 9.45 4.39
C GLY A 181 11.15 9.59 3.30
N PRO A 182 11.31 10.80 2.74
CA PRO A 182 12.24 11.07 1.65
C PRO A 182 13.67 10.60 1.94
N ALA A 183 14.17 10.79 3.17
CA ALA A 183 15.51 10.37 3.55
C ALA A 183 15.69 8.84 3.49
N ALA A 184 14.71 8.07 4.02
CA ALA A 184 14.75 6.62 4.03
C ALA A 184 14.63 6.02 2.61
N LEU A 185 13.74 6.58 1.78
CA LEU A 185 13.58 6.16 0.39
C LEU A 185 14.81 6.55 -0.47
N GLY A 186 15.41 7.72 -0.21
CA GLY A 186 16.66 8.13 -0.84
C GLY A 186 17.84 7.24 -0.46
N ALA A 187 17.91 6.80 0.80
CA ALA A 187 18.91 5.82 1.24
C ALA A 187 18.70 4.46 0.55
N LEU A 188 17.45 3.98 0.48
CA LEU A 188 17.12 2.75 -0.22
C LEU A 188 17.58 2.79 -1.68
N HIS A 189 17.29 3.89 -2.39
CA HIS A 189 17.70 4.07 -3.78
C HIS A 189 19.22 3.94 -3.98
N ARG A 190 20.02 4.50 -3.07
CA ARG A 190 21.49 4.41 -3.13
C ARG A 190 22.02 3.02 -2.83
N ASP A 191 21.30 2.24 -2.03
CA ASP A 191 21.79 0.96 -1.53
C ASP A 191 21.41 -0.25 -2.41
N VAL A 192 20.34 -0.13 -3.21
CA VAL A 192 19.96 -1.13 -4.23
C VAL A 192 20.68 -0.86 -5.56
N ASP A 193 20.85 -1.89 -6.39
CA ASP A 193 21.56 -1.73 -7.68
C ASP A 193 20.81 -0.79 -8.61
N CYS A 194 19.49 -0.97 -8.71
CA CYS A 194 18.60 -0.11 -9.46
C CYS A 194 17.17 -0.21 -8.95
N TRP A 195 16.40 0.86 -9.15
CA TRP A 195 15.00 0.91 -8.78
C TRP A 195 14.21 1.61 -9.88
N ARG A 196 13.11 1.00 -10.32
CA ARG A 196 12.10 1.65 -11.15
C ARG A 196 10.71 1.59 -10.51
N ASN A 197 9.99 2.70 -10.58
CA ASN A 197 8.61 2.83 -10.13
C ASN A 197 7.69 3.21 -11.31
N LEU A 198 6.57 2.50 -11.45
CA LEU A 198 5.53 2.77 -12.44
C LEU A 198 4.26 3.27 -11.74
N TYR A 199 3.72 4.39 -12.19
CA TYR A 199 2.51 4.96 -11.60
C TYR A 199 1.63 5.60 -12.67
N ARG A 200 0.34 5.70 -12.36
CA ARG A 200 -0.66 6.44 -13.14
C ARG A 200 -1.14 7.63 -12.31
N LEU A 201 -1.45 8.75 -12.96
CA LEU A 201 -2.01 9.92 -12.27
C LEU A 201 -3.44 9.68 -11.74
N THR A 202 -4.14 8.73 -12.35
CA THR A 202 -5.48 8.27 -12.01
C THR A 202 -5.51 7.30 -10.84
N ASP A 203 -4.36 6.75 -10.42
CA ASP A 203 -4.26 5.83 -9.29
C ASP A 203 -4.49 6.59 -7.96
N PRO A 204 -5.52 6.27 -7.18
CA PRO A 204 -5.80 6.97 -5.93
C PRO A 204 -4.87 6.55 -4.78
N ILE A 205 -4.18 5.42 -4.92
CA ILE A 205 -3.35 4.80 -3.87
C ILE A 205 -1.87 4.96 -4.23
N GLY A 206 -1.51 4.50 -5.43
CA GLY A 206 -0.16 4.53 -5.96
C GLY A 206 0.25 5.90 -6.48
N GLY A 207 1.53 6.21 -6.44
CA GLY A 207 2.05 7.48 -6.96
C GLY A 207 3.55 7.45 -7.24
N PRO A 208 4.14 8.61 -7.58
CA PRO A 208 5.59 8.74 -7.64
C PRO A 208 6.19 8.46 -6.25
N VAL A 209 7.34 7.80 -6.23
CA VAL A 209 8.13 7.61 -5.00
C VAL A 209 8.86 8.92 -4.67
N ALA A 210 9.38 9.62 -5.68
CA ALA A 210 10.07 10.90 -5.60
C ALA A 210 11.12 10.96 -4.48
N PRO A 211 12.14 10.08 -4.49
CA PRO A 211 13.28 10.23 -3.58
C PRO A 211 13.95 11.60 -3.78
N PRO A 212 14.52 12.19 -2.72
CA PRO A 212 15.04 13.55 -2.76
C PRO A 212 16.21 13.73 -3.75
N GLY A 213 16.31 14.93 -4.32
CA GLY A 213 17.30 15.34 -5.32
C GLY A 213 16.97 14.86 -6.74
N ASP A 214 17.97 14.85 -7.63
CA ASP A 214 17.82 14.45 -9.04
C ASP A 214 17.54 12.93 -9.22
N SER A 215 17.55 12.18 -8.12
CA SER A 215 17.26 10.74 -8.07
C SER A 215 15.82 10.41 -8.47
N GLY A 216 14.90 11.38 -8.42
CA GLY A 216 13.49 11.18 -8.77
C GLY A 216 13.30 10.59 -10.17
N ALA A 217 13.98 11.13 -11.18
CA ALA A 217 13.94 10.62 -12.55
C ALA A 217 14.66 9.26 -12.71
N ALA A 218 15.55 8.91 -11.79
CA ALA A 218 16.24 7.63 -11.75
C ALA A 218 15.39 6.51 -11.13
N VAL A 219 14.35 6.85 -10.35
CA VAL A 219 13.41 5.89 -9.76
C VAL A 219 12.08 5.91 -10.52
N ASP A 220 11.44 7.05 -10.65
CA ASP A 220 10.12 7.16 -11.25
C ASP A 220 10.20 7.21 -12.78
N ARG A 221 9.48 6.32 -13.47
CA ARG A 221 9.21 6.48 -14.90
C ARG A 221 8.25 7.67 -15.09
N ALA A 222 8.26 8.28 -16.27
CA ALA A 222 7.16 9.16 -16.66
C ALA A 222 5.79 8.47 -16.43
N PRO A 223 4.75 9.20 -15.99
CA PRO A 223 3.46 8.60 -15.67
C PRO A 223 2.93 7.76 -16.84
N LEU A 224 2.41 6.58 -16.51
CA LEU A 224 1.73 5.74 -17.50
C LEU A 224 0.43 6.43 -17.93
N LYS A 225 0.15 6.34 -19.23
CA LYS A 225 -1.05 6.94 -19.81
C LYS A 225 -2.29 6.17 -19.34
N ASP A 226 -3.26 6.87 -18.76
CA ASP A 226 -4.53 6.29 -18.32
C ASP A 226 -5.64 7.35 -18.42
N PRO A 227 -6.72 7.13 -19.21
CA PRO A 227 -6.97 5.97 -20.06
C PRO A 227 -6.06 5.92 -21.30
N LEU A 228 -5.88 4.72 -21.88
CA LEU A 228 -5.04 4.53 -23.07
C LEU A 228 -5.50 5.36 -24.28
N ALA A 229 -6.80 5.60 -24.40
CA ALA A 229 -7.40 6.46 -25.40
C ALA A 229 -8.62 7.20 -24.82
N TYR A 230 -8.82 8.44 -25.25
CA TYR A 230 -10.06 9.17 -25.02
C TYR A 230 -11.02 8.85 -26.17
N GLY A 231 -12.22 8.34 -25.85
CA GLY A 231 -13.20 7.92 -26.86
C GLY A 231 -12.82 6.66 -27.62
N ARG A 232 -13.45 6.45 -28.79
CA ARG A 232 -13.21 5.28 -29.65
C ARG A 232 -12.12 5.59 -30.68
N THR A 233 -11.24 4.62 -30.91
CA THR A 233 -10.22 4.65 -31.97
C THR A 233 -10.20 3.30 -32.69
N ALA A 234 -9.52 3.20 -33.84
CA ALA A 234 -9.37 1.91 -34.53
C ALA A 234 -8.72 0.82 -33.67
N ARG A 235 -7.80 1.19 -32.76
CA ARG A 235 -7.17 0.26 -31.80
C ARG A 235 -7.97 0.07 -30.51
N HIS A 236 -8.88 0.99 -30.19
CA HIS A 236 -9.75 0.95 -29.02
C HIS A 236 -11.19 1.22 -29.46
N PRO A 237 -11.89 0.24 -30.06
CA PRO A 237 -13.24 0.43 -30.58
C PRO A 237 -14.27 0.65 -29.47
N LEU A 238 -13.93 0.30 -28.24
CA LEU A 238 -14.67 0.63 -27.02
C LEU A 238 -13.92 1.73 -26.24
N PRO A 239 -14.62 2.61 -25.50
CA PRO A 239 -13.97 3.58 -24.62
C PRO A 239 -12.98 2.86 -23.71
N ALA A 240 -11.72 3.33 -23.71
CA ALA A 240 -10.71 2.71 -22.87
C ALA A 240 -11.04 2.97 -21.39
N PRO A 241 -11.05 1.94 -20.53
CA PRO A 241 -11.32 2.11 -19.12
C PRO A 241 -10.19 2.90 -18.45
N ILE A 242 -10.54 3.60 -17.37
CA ILE A 242 -9.56 4.12 -16.42
C ILE A 242 -9.15 2.95 -15.54
N LEU A 243 -7.90 2.52 -15.65
CA LEU A 243 -7.39 1.35 -14.92
C LEU A 243 -6.99 1.70 -13.49
N GLY A 244 -6.58 2.94 -13.23
CA GLY A 244 -6.28 3.44 -11.88
C GLY A 244 -5.21 2.59 -11.17
N HIS A 245 -5.61 1.84 -10.15
CA HIS A 245 -4.69 1.02 -9.36
C HIS A 245 -4.40 -0.38 -9.94
N SER A 246 -5.06 -0.74 -11.03
CA SER A 246 -5.07 -2.11 -11.59
C SER A 246 -4.22 -2.24 -12.86
N ASP A 247 -3.98 -3.48 -13.28
CA ASP A 247 -3.45 -3.86 -14.60
C ASP A 247 -2.15 -3.16 -15.01
N TYR A 248 -1.25 -2.92 -14.06
CA TYR A 248 0.09 -2.39 -14.35
C TYR A 248 0.93 -3.39 -15.15
N GLN A 249 0.82 -4.70 -14.87
CA GLN A 249 1.62 -5.72 -15.56
C GLN A 249 1.19 -5.94 -17.02
N ALA A 250 -0.02 -5.51 -17.38
CA ALA A 250 -0.52 -5.56 -18.76
C ALA A 250 0.00 -4.40 -19.61
N ASP A 251 0.51 -3.33 -18.98
CA ASP A 251 1.11 -2.21 -19.70
C ASP A 251 2.48 -2.64 -20.29
N PRO A 252 2.75 -2.39 -21.59
CA PRO A 252 4.05 -2.69 -22.20
C PRO A 252 5.23 -2.10 -21.42
N ALA A 253 5.04 -0.95 -20.78
CA ALA A 253 6.03 -0.31 -19.91
C ALA A 253 6.57 -1.25 -18.82
N PHE A 254 5.73 -2.13 -18.28
CA PHE A 254 6.14 -3.07 -17.25
C PHE A 254 7.18 -4.06 -17.78
N ALA A 255 6.92 -4.65 -18.95
CA ALA A 255 7.84 -5.60 -19.57
C ALA A 255 9.15 -4.91 -19.99
N GLU A 256 9.07 -3.69 -20.53
CA GLU A 256 10.21 -2.86 -20.90
C GLU A 256 11.12 -2.57 -19.71
N GLU A 257 10.58 -2.03 -18.61
CA GLU A 257 11.38 -1.69 -17.44
C GLU A 257 11.94 -2.93 -16.76
N ARG A 258 11.16 -4.03 -16.69
CA ARG A 258 11.68 -5.31 -16.18
C ARG A 258 12.88 -5.79 -17.01
N ALA A 259 12.80 -5.73 -18.33
CA ALA A 259 13.90 -6.12 -19.21
C ALA A 259 15.13 -5.22 -19.02
N ARG A 260 14.93 -3.91 -18.90
CA ARG A 260 16.01 -2.94 -18.61
C ARG A 260 16.69 -3.23 -17.29
N LEU A 261 15.93 -3.50 -16.22
CA LEU A 261 16.50 -3.86 -14.92
C LEU A 261 17.30 -5.17 -15.00
N LEU A 262 16.79 -6.20 -15.68
CA LEU A 262 17.51 -7.46 -15.87
C LEU A 262 18.82 -7.26 -16.66
N ALA A 263 18.78 -6.48 -17.74
CA ALA A 263 19.96 -6.15 -18.53
C ALA A 263 21.00 -5.38 -17.70
N ARG A 264 20.56 -4.44 -16.87
CA ARG A 264 21.45 -3.66 -16.00
C ARG A 264 22.12 -4.51 -14.92
N LEU A 265 21.40 -5.50 -14.40
CA LEU A 265 21.95 -6.48 -13.48
C LEU A 265 22.96 -7.43 -14.16
N HIS A 266 22.87 -7.64 -15.48
CA HIS A 266 23.75 -8.56 -16.20
C HIS A 266 24.45 -7.87 -17.39
N PRO A 267 25.57 -7.16 -17.16
CA PRO A 267 26.35 -6.61 -18.27
C PRO A 267 26.92 -7.69 -19.22
N ASP A 268 27.24 -8.89 -18.71
CA ASP A 268 28.10 -9.86 -19.41
C ASP A 268 27.51 -11.28 -19.65
N LEU A 269 26.18 -11.47 -19.72
CA LEU A 269 25.64 -12.80 -20.09
C LEU A 269 25.11 -12.85 -21.53
N PRO A 270 25.67 -13.72 -22.39
CA PRO A 270 25.01 -14.15 -23.62
C PRO A 270 23.65 -14.77 -23.31
N THR A 271 22.65 -14.43 -24.12
CA THR A 271 21.28 -14.93 -24.10
C THR A 271 21.23 -16.45 -23.83
N PRO A 272 20.32 -16.96 -22.98
CA PRO A 272 20.19 -18.41 -22.77
C PRO A 272 19.99 -19.12 -24.11
N ARG A 273 20.92 -20.00 -24.46
CA ARG A 273 20.77 -20.91 -25.61
C ARG A 273 19.48 -21.70 -25.40
N ARG A 274 18.48 -21.50 -26.27
CA ARG A 274 17.29 -22.37 -26.32
C ARG A 274 17.79 -23.80 -26.40
N GLY A 275 17.42 -24.59 -25.39
CA GLY A 275 17.83 -25.98 -25.24
C GLY A 275 17.64 -26.74 -26.54
N ARG A 276 18.73 -27.40 -26.94
CA ARG A 276 18.83 -28.45 -27.94
C ARG A 276 17.62 -29.38 -27.83
N SER A 277 16.82 -29.43 -28.90
CA SER A 277 15.79 -30.45 -29.10
C SER A 277 16.42 -31.84 -29.00
N LEU A 278 16.08 -32.59 -27.95
CA LEU A 278 16.29 -34.03 -27.91
C LEU A 278 15.15 -34.70 -28.69
N PRO A 279 15.42 -35.65 -29.59
CA PRO A 279 14.39 -36.26 -30.42
C PRO A 279 13.58 -37.30 -29.65
N GLY A 280 12.27 -37.26 -29.89
CA GLY A 280 11.31 -38.37 -29.91
C GLY A 280 11.48 -39.52 -28.90
N GLY A 281 10.64 -39.51 -27.87
CA GLY A 281 10.28 -40.71 -27.10
C GLY A 281 8.78 -40.70 -26.85
N ALA A 282 8.03 -41.41 -27.68
CA ALA A 282 6.61 -41.64 -27.49
C ALA A 282 6.39 -42.57 -26.29
N GLN A 283 5.49 -42.20 -25.38
CA GLN A 283 4.70 -43.16 -24.62
C GLN A 283 3.48 -42.44 -24.02
N GLY A 284 2.31 -42.85 -24.49
CA GLY A 284 1.03 -42.38 -23.98
C GLY A 284 0.67 -43.04 -22.66
N SER A 285 -0.18 -42.37 -21.89
CA SER A 285 -1.19 -43.03 -21.07
C SER A 285 -2.24 -42.01 -20.69
N ALA A 286 -3.48 -42.40 -20.90
CA ALA A 286 -4.68 -41.65 -20.59
C ALA A 286 -4.93 -41.59 -19.08
N GLY A 287 -5.50 -40.48 -18.62
CA GLY A 287 -6.05 -40.33 -17.27
C GLY A 287 -7.06 -39.20 -17.26
N ARG A 288 -8.32 -39.53 -17.57
CA ARG A 288 -9.49 -38.67 -17.38
C ARG A 288 -9.90 -38.65 -15.90
N SER A 289 -10.57 -37.54 -15.54
CA SER A 289 -11.64 -37.42 -14.53
C SER A 289 -11.16 -37.32 -13.06
N SER A 290 -11.76 -36.54 -12.15
CA SER A 290 -13.03 -35.77 -12.18
C SER A 290 -13.10 -34.81 -10.98
N ALA A 291 -14.02 -33.85 -11.10
CA ALA A 291 -14.82 -33.16 -10.07
C ALA A 291 -14.12 -32.15 -9.15
#